data_AF-A0A6B2ENA7-F1
#
_entry.id   AF-A0A6B2ENA7-F1
#
_cell.length_a   1.000
_cell.length_b   1.000
_cell.length_c   1.000
_cell.angle_alpha   90.00
_cell.angle_beta   90.00
_cell.angle_gamma   90.00
#
_symmetry.space_group_name_H-M   'P 1'
#
loop_
_entity.id
_entity.type
_entity.pdbx_description
1 polymer ?
#
loop_
_entity_poly.entity_id
_entity_poly.type
_entity_poly.pdbx_seq_one_letter_code
_entity_poly.pdbx_strand_id
1 'polypeptide(L)'
;MNYLKSWFIIDLLSCLPYDVFNAFDHDDDGIGSLFSALKVVRLLRLGRVVRKLDRYLEYGAAMLILLLCFYMLVAHWLACIWYSIGRSDADNGIQFSWLWKLANVTQSPYSYVWSNETNAPELINGPSRKTMYVTALYFTMTCMTSVGFGNVAAE
;
A
#
# COMPACT_ATOMS: atom_id res chain seq x y z
N MET A 1 39.20 3.34 0.46
CA MET A 1 38.20 3.83 1.44
C MET A 1 36.83 4.01 0.77
N ASN A 2 36.32 2.99 0.06
CA ASN A 2 35.10 3.10 -0.76
C ASN A 2 33.87 2.44 -0.11
N TYR A 3 34.09 1.63 0.93
CA TYR A 3 33.01 0.96 1.68
C TYR A 3 32.21 1.94 2.56
N LEU A 4 32.89 2.90 3.19
CA LEU A 4 32.27 3.93 4.04
C LEU A 4 31.40 4.91 3.24
N LYS A 5 31.69 5.11 1.94
CA LYS A 5 31.02 6.14 1.12
C LYS A 5 29.74 5.65 0.43
N SER A 6 29.59 4.35 0.18
CA SER A 6 28.46 3.83 -0.62
C SER A 6 27.48 2.97 0.19
N TRP A 7 27.95 2.14 1.12
CA TRP A 7 27.11 1.13 1.77
C TRP A 7 26.96 1.31 3.27
N PHE A 8 27.90 1.98 3.93
CA PHE A 8 27.86 2.19 5.38
C PHE A 8 26.67 3.04 5.84
N ILE A 9 26.34 4.11 5.11
CA ILE A 9 25.21 4.98 5.47
C ILE A 9 23.88 4.21 5.39
N ILE A 10 23.68 3.46 4.30
CA ILE A 10 22.49 2.62 4.10
C ILE A 10 22.39 1.57 5.21
N ASP A 11 23.53 0.96 5.54
CA ASP A 11 23.58 -0.08 6.55
C ASP A 11 23.35 0.44 7.98
N LEU A 12 23.87 1.63 8.30
CA LEU A 12 23.64 2.33 9.56
C LEU A 12 22.17 2.74 9.73
N LEU A 13 21.59 3.38 8.71
CA LEU A 13 20.20 3.85 8.72
C LEU A 13 19.22 2.68 8.86
N SER A 14 19.50 1.55 8.20
CA SER A 14 18.68 0.35 8.35
C SER A 14 18.71 -0.23 9.76
N CYS A 15 19.78 -0.04 10.53
CA CYS A 15 19.97 -0.64 11.86
C CYS A 15 19.38 0.18 13.01
N LEU A 16 18.94 1.42 12.76
CA LEU A 16 18.48 2.32 13.82
C LEU A 16 17.11 1.89 14.41
N PRO A 17 16.96 1.86 15.75
CA PRO A 17 15.72 1.50 16.42
C PRO A 17 14.73 2.68 16.43
N TYR A 18 14.13 2.97 15.27
CA TYR A 18 13.16 4.07 15.11
C TYR A 18 11.91 3.95 16.00
N ASP A 19 11.56 2.73 16.43
CA ASP A 19 10.44 2.50 17.37
C ASP A 19 10.69 3.14 18.75
N VAL A 20 11.97 3.33 19.13
CA VAL A 20 12.34 4.00 20.39
C VAL A 20 12.08 5.50 20.30
N PHE A 21 12.45 6.13 19.17
CA PHE A 21 12.19 7.56 18.95
C PHE A 21 10.70 7.88 18.85
N ASN A 22 9.91 7.01 18.21
CA ASN A 22 8.44 7.15 18.13
C ASN A 22 7.74 6.91 19.49
N ALA A 23 8.39 6.26 20.45
CA ALA A 23 7.86 6.10 21.81
C ALA A 23 8.15 7.31 22.71
N PHE A 24 9.11 8.17 22.34
CA PHE A 24 9.49 9.37 23.09
C PHE A 24 8.79 10.64 22.60
N ASP A 25 8.23 10.64 21.39
CA ASP A 25 7.57 11.80 20.78
C ASP A 25 6.06 11.56 20.71
N HIS A 26 5.34 11.98 21.75
CA HIS A 26 3.90 11.68 21.94
C HIS A 26 2.96 12.77 21.42
N ASP A 27 3.45 13.82 20.75
CA ASP A 27 2.70 15.08 20.62
C ASP A 27 2.49 15.63 19.20
N ASP A 28 2.88 14.96 18.11
CA ASP A 28 2.62 15.46 16.74
C ASP A 28 2.11 14.39 15.76
N ASP A 29 0.78 14.30 15.62
CA ASP A 29 0.05 13.35 14.75
C ASP A 29 0.51 13.36 13.27
N GLY A 30 1.09 14.48 12.79
CA GLY A 30 1.64 14.59 11.44
C GLY A 30 3.03 13.95 11.27
N ILE A 31 3.83 13.93 12.33
CA ILE A 31 5.22 13.46 12.31
C ILE A 31 5.28 11.94 12.55
N GLY A 32 4.36 11.40 13.36
CA GLY A 32 4.23 9.95 13.59
C GLY A 32 3.92 9.13 12.33
N SER A 33 3.17 9.68 11.37
CA SER A 33 2.90 9.03 10.08
C SER A 33 4.17 8.92 9.21
N LEU A 34 5.01 9.97 9.19
CA LEU A 34 6.30 9.97 8.49
C LEU A 34 7.31 9.01 9.13
N PHE A 35 7.35 8.95 10.47
CA PHE A 35 8.17 7.97 11.19
C PHE A 35 7.68 6.52 11.01
N SER A 36 6.37 6.31 10.87
CA SER A 36 5.82 5.01 10.52
C SER A 36 6.17 4.62 9.07
N ALA A 37 6.18 5.57 8.14
CA ALA A 37 6.64 5.36 6.76
C ALA A 37 8.16 5.04 6.69
N LEU A 38 8.97 5.56 7.61
CA LEU A 38 10.39 5.19 7.73
C LEU A 38 10.61 3.71 8.09
N LYS A 39 9.57 2.95 8.51
CA LYS A 39 9.65 1.48 8.63
C LYS A 39 9.96 0.81 7.29
N VAL A 40 9.68 1.46 6.16
CA VAL A 40 10.05 1.01 4.80
C VAL A 40 11.58 0.89 4.65
N VAL A 41 12.37 1.66 5.40
CA VAL A 41 13.86 1.53 5.42
C VAL A 41 14.30 0.15 5.92
N ARG A 42 13.49 -0.55 6.73
CA ARG A 42 13.78 -1.94 7.13
C ARG A 42 13.80 -2.90 5.95
N LEU A 43 13.06 -2.60 4.87
CA LEU A 43 13.10 -3.39 3.63
C LEU A 43 14.47 -3.28 2.93
N LEU A 44 15.26 -2.23 3.16
CA LEU A 44 16.63 -2.14 2.66
C LEU A 44 17.57 -3.19 3.29
N ARG A 45 17.22 -3.72 4.48
CA ARG A 45 17.94 -4.88 5.06
C ARG A 45 17.82 -6.14 4.21
N LEU A 46 16.73 -6.26 3.43
CA LEU A 46 16.54 -7.33 2.45
C LEU A 46 17.65 -7.29 1.38
N GLY A 47 18.18 -6.11 1.06
CA GLY A 47 19.35 -5.95 0.18
C GLY A 47 20.65 -6.58 0.71
N ARG A 48 20.77 -6.82 2.03
CA ARG A 48 21.88 -7.62 2.59
C ARG A 48 21.69 -9.11 2.36
N VAL A 49 20.44 -9.57 2.46
CA VAL A 49 20.05 -10.97 2.22
C VAL A 49 20.27 -11.30 0.75
N VAL A 50 19.88 -10.41 -0.16
CA VAL A 50 20.13 -10.53 -1.62
C VAL A 50 21.62 -10.68 -1.93
N ARG A 51 22.50 -9.87 -1.31
CA ARG A 51 23.96 -9.97 -1.51
C ARG A 51 24.59 -11.24 -0.95
N LYS A 52 23.93 -11.91 0.00
CA LYS A 52 24.36 -13.19 0.59
C LYS A 52 23.79 -14.38 -0.18
N LEU A 53 22.60 -14.21 -0.76
CA LEU A 53 21.90 -15.14 -1.64
C LEU A 53 22.60 -15.30 -3.00
N ASP A 54 23.26 -14.23 -3.47
CA ASP A 54 24.06 -14.16 -4.70
C ASP A 54 25.33 -15.05 -4.68
N ARG A 55 25.51 -15.92 -3.69
CA ARG A 55 26.71 -16.77 -3.53
C ARG A 55 26.40 -18.26 -3.30
N TYR A 56 25.13 -18.67 -3.20
CA TYR A 56 24.74 -19.94 -2.56
C TYR A 56 24.20 -21.08 -3.46
N LEU A 57 24.47 -21.13 -4.77
CA LEU A 57 24.07 -22.23 -5.71
C LEU A 57 22.70 -22.10 -6.43
N GLU A 58 21.85 -21.10 -6.14
CA GLU A 58 20.38 -21.20 -6.31
C GLU A 58 19.71 -20.05 -7.14
N TYR A 59 20.47 -19.41 -8.03
CA TYR A 59 20.16 -18.11 -8.66
C TYR A 59 18.85 -17.98 -9.45
N GLY A 60 18.32 -19.06 -10.04
CA GLY A 60 17.06 -19.01 -10.78
C GLY A 60 15.84 -18.83 -9.86
N ALA A 61 15.76 -19.64 -8.80
CA ALA A 61 14.68 -19.55 -7.82
C ALA A 61 14.77 -18.25 -6.99
N ALA A 62 15.99 -17.84 -6.63
CA ALA A 62 16.23 -16.57 -5.94
C ALA A 62 15.80 -15.36 -6.78
N MET A 63 16.16 -15.33 -8.07
CA MET A 63 15.76 -14.27 -9.00
C MET A 63 14.24 -14.28 -9.22
N LEU A 64 13.62 -15.46 -9.35
CA LEU A 64 12.17 -15.61 -9.48
C LEU A 64 11.45 -15.09 -8.23
N ILE A 65 11.91 -15.45 -7.03
CA ILE A 65 11.32 -14.98 -5.76
C ILE A 65 11.48 -13.46 -5.63
N LEU A 66 12.66 -12.92 -5.97
CA LEU A 66 12.90 -11.47 -5.97
C LEU A 66 11.93 -10.75 -6.93
N LEU A 67 11.78 -11.28 -8.15
CA LEU A 67 10.89 -10.73 -9.17
C LEU A 67 9.42 -10.81 -8.73
N LEU A 68 9.00 -11.91 -8.12
CA LEU A 68 7.65 -12.08 -7.55
C LEU A 68 7.41 -11.09 -6.40
N CYS A 69 8.37 -10.89 -5.50
CA CYS A 69 8.27 -9.90 -4.43
C CYS A 69 8.17 -8.47 -4.99
N PHE A 70 8.95 -8.13 -6.01
CA PHE A 70 8.87 -6.84 -6.68
C PHE A 70 7.52 -6.64 -7.38
N TYR A 71 7.04 -7.67 -8.09
CA TYR A 71 5.71 -7.69 -8.70
C TYR A 71 4.61 -7.44 -7.66
N MET A 72 4.66 -8.14 -6.52
CA MET A 72 3.70 -7.98 -5.42
C MET A 72 3.74 -6.56 -4.82
N LEU A 73 4.93 -5.97 -4.68
CA LEU A 73 5.09 -4.60 -4.19
C LEU A 73 4.45 -3.59 -5.13
N VAL A 74 4.70 -3.73 -6.44
CA VAL A 74 4.09 -2.86 -7.46
C VAL A 74 2.57 -3.05 -7.48
N ALA A 75 2.08 -4.29 -7.42
CA ALA A 75 0.64 -4.58 -7.36
C ALA A 75 -0.03 -3.94 -6.14
N HIS A 76 0.64 -3.95 -4.98
CA HIS A 76 0.17 -3.29 -3.76
C HIS A 76 0.13 -1.76 -3.91
N TRP A 77 1.18 -1.14 -4.47
CA TRP A 77 1.18 0.30 -4.73
C TRP A 77 0.05 0.72 -5.66
N LEU A 78 -0.12 0.01 -6.77
CA LEU A 78 -1.21 0.28 -7.70
C LEU A 78 -2.57 0.04 -7.03
N ALA A 79 -2.71 -0.96 -6.15
CA ALA A 79 -3.96 -1.22 -5.44
C ALA A 79 -4.30 -0.08 -4.47
N CYS A 80 -3.30 0.45 -3.78
CA CYS A 80 -3.46 1.62 -2.90
C CYS A 80 -3.84 2.87 -3.70
N ILE A 81 -3.22 3.09 -4.87
CA ILE A 81 -3.58 4.19 -5.77
C ILE A 81 -5.02 4.02 -6.26
N TRP A 82 -5.41 2.82 -6.69
CA TRP A 82 -6.76 2.52 -7.15
C TRP A 82 -7.82 2.73 -6.06
N TYR A 83 -7.51 2.35 -4.82
CA TYR A 83 -8.33 2.66 -3.65
C TYR A 83 -8.42 4.15 -3.37
N SER A 84 -7.31 4.87 -3.44
CA SER A 84 -7.30 6.33 -3.25
C SER A 84 -8.17 7.04 -4.28
N ILE A 85 -8.15 6.61 -5.55
CA ILE A 85 -9.01 7.14 -6.61
C ILE A 85 -10.48 6.88 -6.28
N GLY A 86 -10.84 5.63 -5.99
CA GLY A 86 -12.24 5.29 -5.66
C GLY A 86 -12.77 6.01 -4.42
N ARG A 87 -11.91 6.26 -3.42
CA ARG A 87 -12.28 7.04 -2.25
C ARG A 87 -12.47 8.52 -2.58
N SER A 88 -11.57 9.11 -3.37
CA SER A 88 -11.70 10.49 -3.81
C SER A 88 -12.95 10.71 -4.65
N ASP A 89 -13.29 9.78 -5.55
CA ASP A 89 -14.53 9.83 -6.34
C ASP A 89 -15.77 9.79 -5.44
N ALA A 90 -15.77 8.91 -4.43
CA ALA A 90 -16.87 8.80 -3.49
C ALA A 90 -17.03 10.07 -2.65
N ASP A 91 -15.94 10.69 -2.20
CA ASP A 91 -15.97 11.95 -1.46
C ASP A 91 -16.44 13.13 -2.35
N ASN A 92 -16.15 13.09 -3.66
CA ASN A 92 -16.65 14.07 -4.65
C ASN A 92 -18.11 13.86 -5.07
N GLY A 93 -18.81 12.86 -4.54
CA GLY A 93 -20.21 12.58 -4.88
C GLY A 93 -20.42 11.81 -6.19
N ILE A 94 -19.37 11.23 -6.78
CA ILE A 94 -19.46 10.44 -8.00
C ILE A 94 -19.99 9.05 -7.65
N GLN A 95 -21.24 8.77 -8.03
CA GLN A 95 -21.94 7.53 -7.68
C GLN A 95 -21.61 6.34 -8.58
N PHE A 96 -20.83 6.54 -9.65
CA PHE A 96 -20.45 5.49 -10.61
C PHE A 96 -19.05 4.91 -10.39
N SER A 97 -18.42 5.17 -9.23
CA SER A 97 -17.08 4.62 -8.96
C SER A 97 -17.11 3.10 -8.70
N TRP A 98 -15.99 2.42 -8.94
CA TRP A 98 -15.83 0.99 -8.70
C TRP A 98 -16.18 0.58 -7.25
N LEU A 99 -15.98 1.50 -6.32
CA LEU A 99 -16.28 1.32 -4.90
C LEU A 99 -17.79 1.19 -4.64
N TRP A 100 -18.62 1.95 -5.37
CA TRP A 100 -20.09 1.86 -5.32
C TRP A 100 -20.60 0.53 -5.87
N LYS A 101 -20.02 0.07 -6.98
CA LYS A 101 -20.33 -1.24 -7.57
C LYS A 101 -20.00 -2.36 -6.59
N LEU A 102 -18.84 -2.30 -5.94
CA LEU A 102 -18.45 -3.24 -4.89
C LEU A 102 -19.43 -3.21 -3.71
N ALA A 103 -19.83 -2.02 -3.24
CA ALA A 103 -20.78 -1.87 -2.14
C ALA A 103 -22.14 -2.50 -2.44
N ASN A 104 -22.62 -2.36 -3.69
CA ASN A 104 -23.86 -2.98 -4.14
C ASN A 104 -23.73 -4.52 -4.18
N VAL A 105 -22.63 -5.05 -4.71
CA VAL A 105 -22.37 -6.50 -4.75
C VAL A 105 -22.25 -7.11 -3.35
N THR A 106 -21.62 -6.39 -2.43
CA THR A 106 -21.40 -6.83 -1.04
C THR A 106 -22.59 -6.58 -0.11
N GLN A 107 -23.69 -6.01 -0.63
CA GLN A 107 -24.90 -5.66 0.12
C GLN A 107 -24.63 -4.71 1.30
N SER A 108 -23.58 -3.91 1.21
CA SER A 108 -23.20 -2.90 2.20
C SER A 108 -23.13 -1.52 1.52
N PRO A 109 -24.27 -0.90 1.18
CA PRO A 109 -24.32 0.35 0.44
C PRO A 109 -23.73 1.51 1.25
N TYR A 110 -23.09 2.44 0.54
CA TYR A 110 -22.70 3.72 1.10
C TYR A 110 -23.92 4.63 1.26
N SER A 111 -23.94 5.41 2.33
CA SER A 111 -24.96 6.43 2.59
C SER A 111 -24.27 7.77 2.80
N TYR A 112 -24.67 8.79 2.06
CA TYR A 112 -24.26 10.16 2.36
C TYR A 112 -25.12 10.67 3.51
N VAL A 113 -24.48 11.09 4.58
CA VAL A 113 -25.15 11.78 5.69
C VAL A 113 -24.64 13.21 5.73
N TRP A 114 -25.58 14.15 5.75
CA TRP A 114 -25.24 15.56 5.92
C TRP A 114 -25.18 15.85 7.43
N SER A 115 -23.98 16.13 7.93
CA SER A 115 -23.82 16.57 9.31
C SER A 115 -24.01 18.09 9.36
N ASN A 116 -24.82 18.57 10.31
CA ASN A 116 -25.01 20.01 10.56
C ASN A 116 -23.71 20.70 11.01
N GLU A 117 -22.70 19.94 11.45
CA GLU A 117 -21.45 20.47 12.00
C GLU A 117 -20.40 20.75 10.92
N THR A 118 -20.36 19.95 9.85
CA THR A 118 -19.30 20.04 8.83
C THR A 118 -19.74 20.68 7.52
N ASN A 119 -21.04 20.94 7.30
CA ASN A 119 -21.61 21.42 6.03
C ASN A 119 -21.20 20.59 4.79
N ALA A 120 -20.57 19.44 4.98
CA ALA A 120 -20.03 18.58 3.95
C ALA A 120 -20.72 17.21 4.04
N PRO A 121 -21.00 16.56 2.90
CA PRO A 121 -21.52 15.21 2.89
C PRO A 121 -20.46 14.24 3.44
N GLU A 122 -20.76 13.56 4.54
CA GLU A 122 -19.90 12.50 5.05
C GLU A 122 -20.36 11.15 4.47
N LEU A 123 -19.41 10.39 3.93
CA LEU A 123 -19.66 9.04 3.41
C LEU A 123 -19.66 8.04 4.56
N ILE A 124 -20.85 7.64 5.01
CA ILE A 124 -21.07 6.68 6.10
C ILE A 124 -21.44 5.31 5.50
N ASN A 125 -21.14 4.25 6.26
CA ASN A 125 -21.28 2.84 5.85
C ASN A 125 -20.32 2.43 4.73
N GLY A 126 -20.45 1.17 4.28
CA GLY A 126 -19.66 0.60 3.18
C GLY A 126 -19.06 -0.78 3.49
N PRO A 127 -18.48 -1.42 2.46
CA PRO A 127 -17.75 -2.67 2.61
C PRO A 127 -16.56 -2.54 3.57
N SER A 128 -16.22 -3.66 4.23
CA SER A 128 -15.06 -3.72 5.13
C SER A 128 -13.77 -3.28 4.42
N ARG A 129 -12.88 -2.59 5.15
CA ARG A 129 -11.54 -2.20 4.66
C ARG A 129 -10.77 -3.36 4.04
N LYS A 130 -10.91 -4.57 4.61
CA LYS A 130 -10.30 -5.79 4.08
C LYS A 130 -10.85 -6.15 2.69
N THR A 131 -12.17 -6.08 2.53
CA THR A 131 -12.86 -6.38 1.27
C THR A 131 -12.48 -5.37 0.18
N MET A 132 -12.44 -4.07 0.52
CA MET A 132 -12.00 -3.02 -0.40
C MET A 132 -10.56 -3.23 -0.85
N TYR A 133 -9.65 -3.52 0.09
CA TYR A 133 -8.24 -3.79 -0.21
C TYR A 133 -8.05 -5.03 -1.11
N VAL A 134 -8.69 -6.15 -0.77
CA VAL A 134 -8.59 -7.39 -1.56
C VAL A 134 -9.16 -7.20 -2.96
N THR A 135 -10.25 -6.44 -3.10
CA THR A 135 -10.85 -6.14 -4.40
C THR A 135 -9.94 -5.25 -5.25
N ALA A 136 -9.33 -4.21 -4.64
CA ALA A 136 -8.37 -3.36 -5.33
C ALA A 136 -7.13 -4.15 -5.78
N LEU A 137 -6.60 -5.03 -4.92
CA LEU A 137 -5.47 -5.90 -5.24
C LEU A 137 -5.81 -6.92 -6.34
N TYR A 138 -7.02 -7.49 -6.29
CA TYR A 138 -7.52 -8.38 -7.34
C TYR A 138 -7.57 -7.66 -8.70
N PHE A 139 -8.11 -6.44 -8.73
CA PHE A 139 -8.13 -5.62 -9.94
C PHE A 139 -6.71 -5.38 -10.47
N THR A 140 -5.79 -4.92 -9.63
CA THR A 140 -4.42 -4.62 -10.10
C THR A 140 -3.65 -5.86 -10.53
N MET A 141 -3.79 -6.98 -9.83
CA MET A 141 -3.21 -8.25 -10.25
C MET A 141 -3.75 -8.67 -11.62
N THR A 142 -5.08 -8.68 -11.80
CA THR A 142 -5.69 -9.11 -13.07
C THR A 142 -5.33 -8.20 -14.25
N CYS A 143 -5.14 -6.90 -14.01
CA CYS A 143 -4.61 -5.95 -14.99
C CYS A 143 -3.14 -6.22 -15.30
N MET A 144 -2.30 -6.41 -14.29
CA MET A 144 -0.85 -6.65 -14.47
C MET A 144 -0.54 -8.01 -15.08
N THR A 145 -1.33 -9.05 -14.80
CA THR A 145 -1.23 -10.36 -15.45
C THR A 145 -1.91 -10.40 -16.82
N SER A 146 -2.42 -9.26 -17.31
CA SER A 146 -3.16 -9.12 -18.57
C SER A 146 -4.32 -10.11 -18.73
N VAL A 147 -4.95 -10.53 -17.62
CA VAL A 147 -6.11 -11.45 -17.65
C VAL A 147 -7.40 -10.65 -17.86
N GLY A 148 -7.57 -9.55 -17.11
CA GLY A 148 -8.64 -8.58 -17.33
C GLY A 148 -10.07 -9.13 -17.30
N PHE A 149 -10.50 -9.78 -16.20
CA PHE A 149 -11.85 -10.36 -16.09
C PHE A 149 -13.01 -9.36 -16.21
N GLY A 150 -12.77 -8.05 -16.00
CA GLY A 150 -13.80 -7.02 -16.15
C GLY A 150 -14.82 -6.89 -15.01
N ASN A 151 -14.74 -7.74 -13.97
CA ASN A 151 -15.64 -7.66 -12.80
C ASN A 151 -15.47 -6.34 -12.01
N VAL A 152 -14.25 -5.80 -12.02
CA VAL A 152 -13.89 -4.48 -11.49
C VAL A 152 -13.20 -3.76 -12.64
N ALA A 153 -13.67 -2.57 -13.01
CA ALA A 153 -13.15 -1.80 -14.12
C ALA A 153 -13.24 -0.30 -13.80
N ALA A 154 -12.38 0.49 -14.46
CA ALA A 154 -12.56 1.93 -14.54
C ALA A 154 -13.71 2.22 -15.50
N GLU A 155 -14.74 2.90 -15.00
CA GLU A 155 -15.87 3.42 -15.78
C GLU A 155 -15.71 4.93 -15.96
#